data_AF-A0A2D6AL42-F1
#
_entry.id   AF-A0A2D6AL42-F1
#
_cell.length_a   1.000
_cell.length_b   1.000
_cell.length_c   1.000
_cell.angle_alpha   90.00
_cell.angle_beta   90.00
_cell.angle_gamma   90.00
#
_symmetry.space_group_name_H-M   'P 1'
#
loop_
_entity.id
_entity.type
_entity.pdbx_description
1 polymer ?
#
loop_
_entity_poly.entity_id
_entity_poly.type
_entity_poly.pdbx_seq_one_letter_code
_entity_poly.pdbx_strand_id
1 'polypeptide(L)'
;MGFLDNSTNNILIDAVLTDDGRRALALNNGSFSIVKFALGDDEVDYGIIRKYGTLVGKEKIIKNTPVTEAQTRSSLAIKHRLLGLSSNTLLRLPSLSTTLQGGNAVLAMTVSSNVNGNQKQITIEQAIENQTSIPPELIDGLFEVKMQNRFLFVPGQTPIVDTDNMATYLMNSAGTPTPKGGSQLIFNVATRPINQFSVFATYADKSVIKTYVEVKGFFSGASSIIEVQISNTTA
;
A
#
# COMPACT_ATOMS: atom_id res chain seq x y z
N MET A 1 -12.29 11.97 13.97
CA MET A 1 -13.69 11.81 14.41
C MET A 1 -13.74 12.15 15.88
N GLY A 2 -14.79 12.83 16.36
CA GLY A 2 -14.98 13.11 17.79
C GLY A 2 -15.88 12.06 18.43
N PHE A 3 -15.51 11.56 19.61
CA PHE A 3 -16.37 10.68 20.41
C PHE A 3 -17.21 11.52 21.39
N LEU A 4 -18.53 11.36 21.35
CA LEU A 4 -19.44 11.97 22.31
C LEU A 4 -19.93 10.88 23.27
N ASP A 5 -19.47 10.93 24.52
CA ASP A 5 -19.93 10.00 25.56
C ASP A 5 -21.38 10.33 25.94
N ASN A 6 -22.30 9.42 25.61
CA ASN A 6 -23.68 9.46 26.07
C ASN A 6 -24.02 8.12 26.69
N SER A 7 -23.81 8.03 28.00
CA SER A 7 -23.89 6.82 28.81
C SER A 7 -25.31 6.25 28.84
N THR A 8 -25.66 5.36 27.90
CA THR A 8 -26.33 4.08 28.24
C THR A 8 -26.53 3.10 27.08
N ASN A 9 -26.47 3.48 25.79
CA ASN A 9 -26.67 2.47 24.73
C ASN A 9 -26.19 2.82 23.32
N ASN A 10 -25.81 4.07 23.04
CA ASN A 10 -25.46 4.50 21.68
C ASN A 10 -24.10 5.18 21.67
N ILE A 11 -23.24 4.78 20.73
CA ILE A 11 -22.01 5.48 20.41
C ILE A 11 -22.35 6.52 19.34
N LEU A 12 -22.24 7.80 19.69
CA LEU A 12 -22.38 8.91 18.75
C LEU A 12 -20.99 9.35 18.29
N ILE A 13 -20.82 9.40 16.96
CA ILE A 13 -19.55 9.75 16.32
C ILE A 13 -19.76 11.03 15.51
N ASP A 14 -18.93 12.03 15.79
CA ASP A 14 -18.82 13.23 14.95
C ASP A 14 -17.77 13.00 13.86
N ALA A 15 -18.20 13.04 12.61
CA ALA A 15 -17.37 12.80 11.44
C ALA A 15 -17.55 13.93 10.42
N VAL A 16 -16.43 14.38 9.85
CA VAL A 16 -16.43 15.40 8.80
C VAL A 16 -16.17 14.73 7.46
N LEU A 17 -16.87 15.19 6.42
CA LEU A 17 -16.68 14.69 5.06
C LEU A 17 -15.39 15.23 4.45
N THR A 18 -14.71 14.36 3.69
CA THR A 18 -13.65 14.74 2.76
C THR A 18 -14.23 15.58 1.62
N ASP A 19 -13.36 16.21 0.83
CA ASP A 19 -13.79 17.03 -0.32
C ASP A 19 -14.64 16.23 -1.32
N ASP A 20 -14.31 14.95 -1.55
CA ASP A 20 -15.13 14.05 -2.36
C ASP A 20 -16.49 13.75 -1.74
N GLY A 21 -16.53 13.54 -0.42
CA GLY A 21 -17.78 13.34 0.32
C GLY A 21 -18.68 14.57 0.24
N ARG A 22 -18.12 15.78 0.40
CA ARG A 22 -18.87 17.04 0.25
C ARG A 22 -19.36 17.22 -1.19
N ARG A 23 -18.54 16.89 -2.19
CA ARG A 23 -18.94 16.92 -3.60
C ARG A 23 -20.13 15.99 -3.85
N ALA A 24 -20.07 14.75 -3.35
CA ALA A 24 -21.16 13.80 -3.48
C ALA A 24 -22.44 14.26 -2.78
N LEU A 25 -22.34 14.85 -1.59
CA LEU A 25 -23.48 15.43 -0.87
C LEU A 25 -24.08 16.63 -1.61
N ALA A 26 -23.23 17.49 -2.20
CA ALA A 26 -23.64 18.68 -2.93
C ALA A 26 -24.42 18.38 -4.22
N LEU A 27 -24.30 17.17 -4.77
CA LEU A 27 -25.09 16.76 -5.94
C LEU A 27 -26.61 16.71 -5.66
N ASN A 28 -27.02 16.58 -4.39
CA ASN A 28 -28.42 16.62 -3.93
C ASN A 28 -29.40 15.80 -4.81
N ASN A 29 -28.95 14.64 -5.27
CA ASN A 29 -29.69 13.73 -6.15
C ASN A 29 -30.10 12.43 -5.41
N GLY A 30 -29.92 12.40 -4.08
CA GLY A 30 -30.18 11.22 -3.24
C GLY A 30 -29.14 10.10 -3.36
N SER A 31 -28.05 10.27 -4.12
CA SER A 31 -27.04 9.21 -4.31
C SER A 31 -26.05 9.08 -3.16
N PHE A 32 -26.03 10.02 -2.21
CA PHE A 32 -25.10 10.00 -1.08
C PHE A 32 -25.70 9.22 0.11
N SER A 33 -25.12 8.07 0.43
CA SER A 33 -25.48 7.26 1.58
C SER A 33 -24.24 6.58 2.18
N ILE A 34 -24.11 6.64 3.51
CA ILE A 34 -23.01 6.02 4.25
C ILE A 34 -23.45 4.60 4.64
N VAL A 35 -22.96 3.60 3.91
CA VAL A 35 -23.35 2.18 4.09
C VAL A 35 -22.33 1.35 4.87
N LYS A 36 -21.10 1.85 5.02
CA LYS A 36 -19.99 1.15 5.65
C LYS A 36 -19.09 2.15 6.37
N PHE A 37 -18.48 1.69 7.47
CA PHE A 37 -17.41 2.39 8.16
C PHE A 37 -16.26 1.41 8.43
N ALA A 38 -15.08 1.95 8.70
CA ALA A 38 -13.93 1.18 9.14
C ALA A 38 -13.23 1.96 10.25
N LEU A 39 -12.65 1.23 11.20
CA LEU A 39 -11.84 1.77 12.29
C LEU A 39 -10.36 1.69 11.91
N GLY A 40 -9.52 2.47 12.56
CA GLY A 40 -8.06 2.47 12.41
C GLY A 40 -7.39 2.82 13.73
N ASP A 41 -6.10 2.51 13.82
CA ASP A 41 -5.26 2.67 15.02
C ASP A 41 -3.88 3.27 14.69
N ASP A 42 -3.77 4.03 13.60
CA ASP A 42 -2.52 4.61 13.10
C ASP A 42 -1.80 5.51 14.13
N GLU A 43 -2.53 6.09 15.09
CA GLU A 43 -2.00 6.93 16.16
C GLU A 43 -1.41 6.14 17.35
N VAL A 44 -1.58 4.82 17.37
CA VAL A 44 -1.14 3.95 18.47
C VAL A 44 0.27 3.43 18.23
N ASP A 45 1.22 3.88 19.06
CA ASP A 45 2.58 3.30 19.08
C ASP A 45 2.64 2.00 19.89
N TYR A 46 2.47 0.87 19.21
CA TYR A 46 2.61 -0.47 19.80
C TYR A 46 4.05 -0.82 20.23
N GLY A 47 5.07 -0.05 19.83
CA GLY A 47 6.45 -0.19 20.31
C GLY A 47 6.59 0.04 21.81
N ILE A 48 5.69 0.83 22.40
CA ILE A 48 5.60 1.04 23.86
C ILE A 48 5.40 -0.28 24.61
N ILE A 49 4.60 -1.20 24.04
CA ILE A 49 4.36 -2.53 24.65
C ILE A 49 5.64 -3.37 24.62
N ARG A 50 6.42 -3.32 23.54
CA ARG A 50 7.70 -4.04 23.46
C ARG A 50 8.70 -3.54 24.49
N LYS A 51 8.68 -2.23 24.79
CA LYS A 51 9.63 -1.59 25.71
C LYS A 51 9.26 -1.75 27.19
N TYR A 52 7.97 -1.69 27.55
CA TYR A 52 7.51 -1.65 28.94
C TYR A 52 6.65 -2.86 29.36
N GLY A 53 6.44 -3.82 28.47
CA GLY A 53 5.53 -4.95 28.68
C GLY A 53 4.06 -4.56 28.53
N THR A 54 3.17 -5.54 28.49
CA THR A 54 1.72 -5.34 28.23
C THR A 54 1.02 -4.57 29.34
N LEU A 55 1.38 -4.79 30.60
CA LEU A 55 0.71 -4.17 31.75
C LEU A 55 0.94 -2.66 31.85
N VAL A 56 2.20 -2.22 31.73
CA VAL A 56 2.56 -0.79 31.79
C VAL A 56 2.38 -0.14 30.41
N GLY A 57 2.68 -0.88 29.34
CA GLY A 57 2.59 -0.38 27.98
C GLY A 57 1.19 0.04 27.57
N LYS A 58 0.15 -0.73 27.95
CA LYS A 58 -1.25 -0.36 27.66
C LYS A 58 -1.64 0.97 28.29
N GLU A 59 -1.25 1.19 29.55
CA GLU A 59 -1.60 2.41 30.28
C GLU A 59 -0.87 3.62 29.70
N LYS A 60 0.38 3.40 29.28
CA LYS A 60 1.18 4.42 28.62
C LYS A 60 0.66 4.77 27.24
N ILE A 61 0.18 3.80 26.46
CA ILE A 61 -0.50 4.05 25.18
C ILE A 61 -1.74 4.91 25.43
N ILE A 62 -2.64 4.50 26.33
CA ILE A 62 -3.89 5.22 26.60
C ILE A 62 -3.63 6.67 27.02
N LYS A 63 -2.56 6.92 27.80
CA LYS A 63 -2.21 8.28 28.27
C LYS A 63 -1.48 9.12 27.21
N ASN A 64 -0.81 8.49 26.25
CA ASN A 64 0.04 9.19 25.28
C ASN A 64 -0.61 9.35 23.91
N THR A 65 -1.59 8.52 23.55
CA THR A 65 -2.28 8.64 22.26
C THR A 65 -3.07 9.95 22.24
N PRO A 66 -2.72 10.89 21.33
CA PRO A 66 -3.41 12.17 21.26
C PRO A 66 -4.84 11.98 20.73
N VAL A 67 -5.79 12.71 21.30
CA VAL A 67 -7.13 12.80 20.73
C VAL A 67 -7.11 13.85 19.63
N THR A 68 -7.17 13.40 18.37
CA THR A 68 -7.16 14.30 17.20
C THR A 68 -8.58 14.67 16.78
N GLU A 69 -8.76 15.91 16.35
CA GLU A 69 -10.00 16.35 15.70
C GLU A 69 -10.22 15.66 14.34
N ALA A 70 -11.44 15.71 13.80
CA ALA A 70 -11.72 15.19 12.48
C ALA A 70 -11.06 16.04 11.39
N GLN A 71 -10.17 15.44 10.60
CA GLN A 71 -9.51 16.09 9.47
C GLN A 71 -10.27 15.81 8.16
N THR A 72 -10.28 16.80 7.28
CA THR A 72 -10.98 16.71 5.98
C THR A 72 -10.07 16.35 4.83
N ARG A 73 -8.76 16.51 5.03
CA ARG A 73 -7.72 16.15 4.05
C ARG A 73 -7.52 14.64 4.05
N SER A 74 -7.79 14.00 2.91
CA SER A 74 -7.54 12.56 2.70
C SER A 74 -6.07 12.17 2.90
N SER A 75 -5.14 13.11 2.66
CA SER A 75 -3.70 12.89 2.89
C SER A 75 -3.36 12.61 4.36
N LEU A 76 -4.13 13.17 5.30
CA LEU A 76 -3.94 13.03 6.75
C LEU A 76 -4.97 12.07 7.38
N ALA A 77 -5.80 11.43 6.57
CA ALA A 77 -6.76 10.43 7.04
C ALA A 77 -6.08 9.09 7.37
N ILE A 78 -6.80 8.24 8.10
CA ILE A 78 -6.42 6.86 8.42
C ILE A 78 -5.97 6.12 7.15
N LYS A 79 -4.76 5.58 7.19
CA LYS A 79 -4.11 4.83 6.10
C LYS A 79 -4.26 3.34 6.28
N HIS A 80 -4.21 2.84 7.52
CA HIS A 80 -4.38 1.42 7.83
C HIS A 80 -5.71 1.21 8.55
N ARG A 81 -6.58 0.45 7.89
CA ARG A 81 -7.89 0.09 8.45
C ARG A 81 -7.74 -1.21 9.22
N LEU A 82 -8.42 -1.30 10.36
CA LEU A 82 -8.57 -2.55 11.09
C LEU A 82 -9.37 -3.55 10.25
N LEU A 83 -8.90 -4.79 10.24
CA LEU A 83 -9.52 -5.91 9.54
C LEU A 83 -10.37 -6.71 10.52
N GLY A 84 -11.61 -7.03 10.13
CA GLY A 84 -12.44 -7.98 10.85
C GLY A 84 -12.04 -9.40 10.45
N LEU A 85 -11.49 -10.17 11.38
CA LEU A 85 -11.10 -11.56 11.17
C LEU A 85 -12.00 -12.48 12.00
N SER A 86 -12.40 -13.61 11.43
CA SER A 86 -13.17 -14.62 12.18
C SER A 86 -12.29 -15.48 13.09
N SER A 87 -10.98 -15.55 12.80
CA SER A 87 -10.03 -16.36 13.55
C SER A 87 -9.39 -15.60 14.71
N ASN A 88 -9.51 -16.14 15.92
CA ASN A 88 -8.89 -15.61 17.14
C ASN A 88 -7.48 -16.18 17.41
N THR A 89 -6.96 -17.05 16.56
CA THR A 89 -5.64 -17.70 16.76
C THR A 89 -4.49 -16.96 16.06
N LEU A 90 -4.81 -15.96 15.24
CA LEU A 90 -3.82 -15.21 14.48
C LEU A 90 -3.05 -14.25 15.39
N LEU A 91 -1.76 -14.49 15.55
CA LEU A 91 -0.89 -13.61 16.35
C LEU A 91 -0.30 -12.45 15.52
N ARG A 92 -0.17 -12.62 14.21
CA ARG A 92 0.50 -11.66 13.30
C ARG A 92 -0.22 -11.62 11.96
N LEU A 93 -0.32 -10.42 11.39
CA LEU A 93 -0.77 -10.27 10.00
C LEU A 93 0.32 -10.75 9.03
N PRO A 94 -0.06 -11.26 7.84
CA PRO A 94 0.89 -11.59 6.80
C PRO A 94 1.59 -10.32 6.28
N SER A 95 2.81 -10.50 5.79
CA SER A 95 3.61 -9.47 5.14
C SER A 95 3.91 -9.86 3.70
N LEU A 96 4.29 -8.87 2.88
CA LEU A 96 4.76 -9.10 1.52
C LEU A 96 6.29 -9.05 1.49
N SER A 97 6.92 -10.15 1.11
CA SER A 97 8.34 -10.21 0.80
C SER A 97 8.55 -10.07 -0.69
N THR A 98 9.51 -9.23 -1.08
CA THR A 98 9.83 -8.96 -2.48
C THR A 98 11.18 -9.58 -2.83
N THR A 99 11.21 -10.30 -3.94
CA THR A 99 12.44 -10.79 -4.59
C THR A 99 12.59 -10.10 -5.93
N LEU A 100 13.73 -9.43 -6.13
CA LEU A 100 14.06 -8.72 -7.37
C LEU A 100 14.99 -9.58 -8.25
N GLN A 101 14.80 -9.52 -9.56
CA GLN A 101 15.72 -10.14 -10.51
C GLN A 101 17.13 -9.55 -10.36
N GLY A 102 18.09 -10.37 -9.90
CA GLY A 102 19.46 -9.96 -9.61
C GLY A 102 19.80 -9.86 -8.13
N GLY A 103 18.83 -10.08 -7.22
CA GLY A 103 19.07 -10.23 -5.77
C GLY A 103 19.45 -8.96 -5.00
N ASN A 104 19.48 -7.80 -5.66
CA ASN A 104 19.75 -6.52 -5.01
C ASN A 104 18.50 -5.97 -4.31
N ALA A 105 18.69 -5.09 -3.32
CA ALA A 105 17.60 -4.39 -2.63
C ALA A 105 16.94 -3.30 -3.49
N VAL A 106 17.58 -2.88 -4.58
CA VAL A 106 17.12 -1.86 -5.51
C VAL A 106 17.04 -2.46 -6.90
N LEU A 107 15.94 -2.18 -7.61
CA LEU A 107 15.76 -2.62 -8.98
C LEU A 107 16.49 -1.68 -9.93
N ALA A 108 17.66 -2.09 -10.41
CA ALA A 108 18.39 -1.36 -11.43
C ALA A 108 17.83 -1.66 -12.83
N MET A 109 17.40 -0.61 -13.52
CA MET A 109 16.90 -0.64 -14.88
C MET A 109 17.64 0.37 -15.74
N THR A 110 17.61 0.19 -17.05
CA THR A 110 18.24 1.10 -18.00
C THR A 110 17.21 1.56 -19.02
N VAL A 111 17.27 2.82 -19.43
CA VAL A 111 16.35 3.34 -20.45
C VAL A 111 16.55 2.55 -21.74
N SER A 112 15.46 2.03 -22.29
CA SER A 112 15.47 1.34 -23.57
C SER A 112 14.55 2.07 -24.54
N SER A 113 15.06 2.34 -25.74
CA SER A 113 14.25 2.79 -26.88
C SER A 113 13.30 1.67 -27.35
N ASN A 114 13.64 0.41 -27.05
CA ASN A 114 12.84 -0.76 -27.37
C ASN A 114 11.98 -1.16 -26.16
N VAL A 115 10.66 -1.12 -26.34
CA VAL A 115 9.63 -1.38 -25.31
C VAL A 115 9.76 -2.79 -24.70
N ASN A 116 10.35 -3.75 -25.43
CA ASN A 116 10.55 -5.12 -24.97
C ASN A 116 11.98 -5.45 -24.51
N GLY A 117 12.93 -4.52 -24.63
CA GLY A 117 14.36 -4.81 -24.46
C GLY A 117 14.83 -4.93 -23.01
N ASN A 118 14.28 -4.11 -22.10
CA ASN A 118 14.74 -4.02 -20.70
C ASN A 118 13.60 -4.30 -19.72
N GLN A 119 13.10 -5.53 -19.73
CA GLN A 119 12.16 -6.03 -18.74
C GLN A 119 12.91 -6.61 -17.54
N LYS A 120 12.47 -6.29 -16.32
CA LYS A 120 12.93 -6.93 -15.10
C LYS A 120 11.77 -7.59 -14.38
N GLN A 121 11.98 -8.82 -13.92
CA GLN A 121 10.97 -9.55 -13.16
C GLN A 121 11.00 -9.14 -11.68
N ILE A 122 9.81 -8.95 -11.12
CA ILE A 122 9.57 -8.74 -9.70
C ILE A 122 8.68 -9.89 -9.23
N THR A 123 9.11 -10.53 -8.15
CA THR A 123 8.35 -11.59 -7.48
C THR A 123 7.97 -11.11 -6.09
N ILE A 124 6.68 -11.16 -5.79
CA ILE A 124 6.11 -10.79 -4.50
C ILE A 124 5.52 -12.05 -3.89
N GLU A 125 5.86 -12.33 -2.64
CA GLU A 125 5.39 -13.49 -1.91
C GLU A 125 4.73 -13.05 -0.61
N GLN A 126 3.56 -13.63 -0.34
CA GLN A 126 2.91 -13.45 0.93
C GLN A 126 3.50 -14.44 1.96
N ALA A 127 4.06 -13.87 3.03
CA ALA A 127 4.73 -14.60 4.09
C ALA A 127 4.09 -14.33 5.45
N ILE A 128 4.25 -15.27 6.38
CA ILE A 128 3.83 -15.11 7.76
C ILE A 128 4.87 -15.68 8.72
N GLU A 129 5.22 -14.92 9.74
CA GLU A 129 6.18 -15.31 10.77
C GLU A 129 5.50 -16.04 11.93
N ASN A 130 6.16 -17.07 12.47
CA ASN A 130 5.74 -17.78 13.69
C ASN A 130 4.29 -18.32 13.67
N GLN A 131 3.79 -18.62 12.49
CA GLN A 131 2.49 -19.25 12.23
C GLN A 131 2.68 -20.39 11.22
N THR A 132 1.76 -21.36 11.25
CA THR A 132 1.78 -22.56 10.40
C THR A 132 1.11 -22.33 9.05
N SER A 133 0.10 -21.46 8.97
CA SER A 133 -0.61 -21.13 7.74
C SER A 133 -1.19 -19.72 7.78
N ILE A 134 -1.33 -19.10 6.62
CA ILE A 134 -2.10 -17.86 6.46
C ILE A 134 -3.60 -18.22 6.46
N PRO A 135 -4.45 -17.51 7.24
CA PRO A 135 -5.89 -17.71 7.19
C PRO A 135 -6.46 -17.40 5.80
N PRO A 136 -7.48 -18.15 5.32
CA PRO A 136 -8.02 -17.96 3.98
C PRO A 136 -8.60 -16.56 3.72
N GLU A 137 -9.07 -15.87 4.78
CA GLU A 137 -9.56 -14.48 4.72
C GLU A 137 -8.47 -13.46 4.37
N LEU A 138 -7.21 -13.81 4.59
CA LEU A 138 -6.05 -12.95 4.38
C LEU A 138 -5.23 -13.34 3.15
N ILE A 139 -5.58 -14.43 2.45
CA ILE A 139 -4.88 -14.83 1.24
C ILE A 139 -5.25 -13.87 0.11
N ASP A 140 -4.25 -13.21 -0.46
CA ASP A 140 -4.48 -12.25 -1.54
C ASP A 140 -4.60 -12.95 -2.90
N GLY A 141 -5.81 -13.01 -3.45
CA GLY A 141 -6.02 -13.44 -4.84
C GLY A 141 -5.74 -12.35 -5.88
N LEU A 142 -5.73 -11.09 -5.44
CA LEU A 142 -5.57 -9.90 -6.28
C LEU A 142 -4.61 -8.92 -5.61
N PHE A 143 -3.76 -8.33 -6.43
CA PHE A 143 -2.76 -7.35 -6.02
C PHE A 143 -2.94 -6.05 -6.81
N GLU A 144 -2.81 -4.94 -6.11
CA GLU A 144 -2.78 -3.59 -6.67
C GLU A 144 -1.32 -3.15 -6.80
N VAL A 145 -0.87 -2.86 -8.02
CA VAL A 145 0.48 -2.38 -8.29
C VAL A 145 0.43 -0.95 -8.80
N LYS A 146 1.09 -0.04 -8.08
CA LYS A 146 1.16 1.38 -8.38
C LYS A 146 2.57 1.80 -8.75
N MET A 147 2.68 2.57 -9.82
CA MET A 147 3.96 3.11 -10.29
C MET A 147 3.75 4.38 -11.11
N GLN A 148 4.81 5.16 -11.29
CA GLN A 148 4.80 6.33 -12.16
C GLN A 148 4.68 5.92 -13.64
N ASN A 149 3.53 6.21 -14.25
CA ASN A 149 3.23 5.82 -15.65
C ASN A 149 4.21 6.42 -16.66
N ARG A 150 4.83 7.56 -16.31
CA ARG A 150 5.82 8.23 -17.17
C ARG A 150 7.08 7.40 -17.39
N PHE A 151 7.51 6.66 -16.37
CA PHE A 151 8.80 5.97 -16.37
C PHE A 151 8.66 4.48 -16.54
N LEU A 152 7.64 3.88 -15.92
CA LEU A 152 7.48 2.43 -15.83
C LEU A 152 6.12 2.00 -16.35
N PHE A 153 6.08 0.79 -16.88
CA PHE A 153 4.83 0.11 -17.22
C PHE A 153 4.98 -1.41 -17.06
N VAL A 154 3.85 -2.09 -16.90
CA VAL A 154 3.78 -3.56 -16.92
C VAL A 154 3.43 -4.00 -18.35
N PRO A 155 4.33 -4.72 -19.06
CA PRO A 155 4.06 -5.18 -20.42
C PRO A 155 2.82 -6.08 -20.49
N GLY A 156 1.97 -5.85 -21.48
CA GLY A 156 0.75 -6.65 -21.71
C GLY A 156 -0.41 -6.36 -20.76
N GLN A 157 -0.28 -5.37 -19.86
CA GLN A 157 -1.35 -4.94 -18.95
C GLN A 157 -1.75 -3.49 -19.21
N THR A 158 -3.03 -3.17 -19.03
CA THR A 158 -3.56 -1.80 -19.18
C THR A 158 -3.83 -1.18 -17.81
N PRO A 159 -3.15 -0.07 -17.46
CA PRO A 159 -3.38 0.60 -16.18
C PRO A 159 -4.59 1.54 -16.21
N ILE A 160 -5.11 1.83 -15.02
CA ILE A 160 -5.90 3.04 -14.75
C ILE A 160 -4.91 4.12 -14.31
N VAL A 161 -4.93 5.28 -14.98
CA VAL A 161 -3.97 6.37 -14.71
C VAL A 161 -4.70 7.54 -14.07
N ASP A 162 -4.17 8.00 -12.93
CA ASP A 162 -4.71 9.15 -12.20
C ASP A 162 -4.17 10.50 -12.72
N THR A 163 -4.72 11.62 -12.24
CA THR A 163 -4.30 13.00 -12.61
C THR A 163 -2.82 13.25 -12.36
N ASP A 164 -2.24 12.60 -11.34
CA ASP A 164 -0.83 12.70 -10.98
C ASP A 164 0.08 11.77 -11.81
N ASN A 165 -0.42 11.16 -12.89
CA ASN A 165 0.28 10.18 -13.73
C ASN A 165 0.73 8.90 -13.00
N MET A 166 0.09 8.57 -11.88
CA MET A 166 0.27 7.27 -11.24
C MET A 166 -0.57 6.22 -11.98
N ALA A 167 0.07 5.19 -12.50
CA ALA A 167 -0.57 4.02 -13.09
C ALA A 167 -0.87 2.99 -12.01
N THR A 168 -2.13 2.55 -11.93
CA THR A 168 -2.59 1.47 -11.08
C THR A 168 -2.94 0.26 -11.93
N TYR A 169 -2.31 -0.88 -11.64
CA TYR A 169 -2.57 -2.18 -12.27
C TYR A 169 -3.21 -3.12 -11.26
N LEU A 170 -4.26 -3.83 -11.66
CA LEU A 170 -4.87 -4.90 -10.87
C LEU A 170 -4.42 -6.23 -11.47
N MET A 171 -3.65 -7.01 -10.71
CA MET A 171 -3.06 -8.26 -11.17
C MET A 171 -3.47 -9.41 -10.25
N ASN A 172 -3.87 -10.52 -10.86
CA ASN A 172 -4.16 -11.74 -10.12
C ASN A 172 -2.87 -12.35 -9.57
N SER A 173 -3.00 -13.10 -8.48
CA SER A 173 -1.90 -13.94 -8.00
C SER A 173 -1.42 -14.88 -9.12
N ALA A 174 -0.11 -15.03 -9.21
CA ALA A 174 0.57 -15.83 -10.22
C ALA A 174 1.73 -16.56 -9.55
N GLY A 175 1.74 -17.90 -9.67
CA GLY A 175 2.77 -18.75 -9.08
C GLY A 175 2.19 -19.87 -8.22
N THR A 176 3.09 -20.68 -7.67
CA THR A 176 2.72 -21.71 -6.69
C THR A 176 2.52 -21.06 -5.31
N PRO A 177 1.51 -21.47 -4.52
CA PRO A 177 1.37 -20.99 -3.16
C PRO A 177 2.65 -21.18 -2.35
N THR A 178 2.95 -20.23 -1.46
CA THR A 178 4.08 -20.36 -0.55
C THR A 178 3.87 -21.56 0.38
N PRO A 179 4.92 -22.12 1.01
CA PRO A 179 4.79 -23.29 1.88
C PRO A 179 3.79 -23.13 3.04
N LYS A 180 3.41 -21.89 3.37
CA LYS A 180 2.43 -21.55 4.41
C LYS A 180 1.06 -21.15 3.84
N GLY A 181 0.78 -21.48 2.58
CA GLY A 181 -0.48 -21.21 1.91
C GLY A 181 -0.67 -19.76 1.44
N GLY A 182 0.38 -18.93 1.45
CA GLY A 182 0.32 -17.55 0.94
C GLY A 182 0.32 -17.50 -0.58
N SER A 183 -0.20 -16.41 -1.13
CA SER A 183 -0.16 -16.18 -2.57
C SER A 183 1.16 -15.57 -3.04
N GLN A 184 1.45 -15.74 -4.32
CA GLN A 184 2.59 -15.13 -5.01
C GLN A 184 2.07 -14.27 -6.16
N LEU A 185 2.78 -13.20 -6.49
CA LEU A 185 2.57 -12.40 -7.69
C LEU A 185 3.91 -12.28 -8.42
N ILE A 186 3.94 -12.64 -9.69
CA ILE A 186 5.11 -12.51 -10.55
C ILE A 186 4.72 -11.63 -11.73
N PHE A 187 5.45 -10.55 -11.95
CA PHE A 187 5.23 -9.66 -13.07
C PHE A 187 6.54 -9.03 -13.56
N ASN A 188 6.53 -8.59 -14.81
CA ASN A 188 7.66 -7.87 -15.40
C ASN A 188 7.37 -6.39 -15.40
N VAL A 189 8.38 -5.59 -15.10
CA VAL A 189 8.35 -4.13 -15.24
C VAL A 189 9.32 -3.75 -16.34
N ALA A 190 8.91 -2.80 -17.19
CA ALA A 190 9.71 -2.23 -18.26
C ALA A 190 9.82 -0.71 -18.13
N THR A 191 10.92 -0.16 -18.63
CA THR A 191 11.10 1.29 -18.74
C THR A 191 10.47 1.82 -20.02
N ARG A 192 9.79 2.97 -19.94
CA ARG A 192 9.39 3.74 -21.11
C ARG A 192 10.59 4.50 -21.69
N PRO A 193 10.57 4.87 -22.99
CA PRO A 193 11.56 5.79 -23.53
C PRO A 193 11.42 7.17 -22.85
N ILE A 194 12.56 7.76 -22.44
CA ILE A 194 12.62 9.04 -21.71
C ILE A 194 13.45 10.05 -22.52
N ASN A 195 12.81 11.05 -23.12
CA ASN A 195 13.47 12.02 -24.00
C ASN A 195 14.17 13.18 -23.24
N GLN A 196 13.79 13.44 -21.98
CA GLN A 196 14.37 14.51 -21.14
C GLN A 196 14.86 13.95 -19.81
N PHE A 197 15.79 12.99 -19.90
CA PHE A 197 16.26 12.25 -18.73
C PHE A 197 16.82 13.16 -17.62
N SER A 198 17.58 14.19 -17.98
CA SER A 198 18.22 15.11 -17.03
C SER A 198 17.26 15.97 -16.21
N VAL A 199 16.00 16.14 -16.64
CA VAL A 199 14.96 16.89 -15.92
C VAL A 199 14.40 16.08 -14.75
N PHE A 200 14.34 14.76 -14.91
CA PHE A 200 13.77 13.84 -13.94
C PHE A 200 14.82 13.12 -13.10
N ALA A 201 16.10 13.29 -13.46
CA ALA A 201 17.20 12.70 -12.75
C ALA A 201 17.39 13.32 -11.36
N THR A 202 18.03 12.58 -10.46
CA THR A 202 18.29 13.07 -9.12
C THR A 202 19.25 14.26 -9.11
N TYR A 203 19.10 15.16 -8.14
CA TYR A 203 19.98 16.32 -8.03
C TYR A 203 21.46 15.93 -7.84
N ALA A 204 21.71 14.85 -7.10
CA ALA A 204 23.05 14.33 -6.83
C ALA A 204 23.67 13.63 -8.05
N ASP A 205 22.85 12.97 -8.87
CA ASP A 205 23.29 12.25 -10.06
C ASP A 205 22.29 12.41 -11.21
N LYS A 206 22.70 13.17 -12.23
CA LYS A 206 21.90 13.44 -13.42
C LYS A 206 21.81 12.25 -14.39
N SER A 207 22.49 11.15 -14.10
CA SER A 207 22.47 9.91 -14.88
C SER A 207 21.48 8.87 -14.34
N VAL A 208 20.84 9.13 -13.19
CA VAL A 208 19.89 8.22 -12.54
C VAL A 208 18.57 8.90 -12.20
N ILE A 209 17.46 8.25 -12.55
CA ILE A 209 16.10 8.57 -12.08
C ILE A 209 15.70 7.58 -10.99
N LYS A 210 15.21 8.10 -9.86
CA LYS A 210 14.63 7.29 -8.78
C LYS A 210 13.12 7.31 -8.86
N THR A 211 12.50 6.14 -8.87
CA THR A 211 11.06 5.97 -8.79
C THR A 211 10.72 4.78 -7.91
N TYR A 212 9.47 4.68 -7.50
CA TYR A 212 9.01 3.60 -6.64
C TYR A 212 7.90 2.80 -7.32
N VAL A 213 7.89 1.51 -7.04
CA VAL A 213 6.78 0.61 -7.34
C VAL A 213 6.20 0.16 -6.01
N GLU A 214 4.93 0.45 -5.78
CA GLU A 214 4.20 -0.01 -4.61
C GLU A 214 3.33 -1.21 -5.01
N VAL A 215 3.40 -2.29 -4.27
CA VAL A 215 2.53 -3.46 -4.42
C VAL A 215 1.73 -3.62 -3.15
N LYS A 216 0.42 -3.79 -3.28
CA LYS A 216 -0.50 -3.96 -2.15
C LYS A 216 -1.42 -5.16 -2.36
N GLY A 217 -1.55 -6.00 -1.33
CA GLY A 217 -2.52 -7.08 -1.27
C GLY A 217 -3.94 -6.54 -1.03
N PHE A 218 -4.91 -7.01 -1.80
CA PHE A 218 -6.28 -6.48 -1.74
C PHE A 218 -7.02 -6.84 -0.44
N PHE A 219 -6.85 -8.08 0.06
CA PHE A 219 -7.54 -8.57 1.26
C PHE A 219 -6.70 -8.36 2.51
N SER A 220 -5.42 -8.71 2.46
CA SER A 220 -4.53 -8.55 3.62
C SER A 220 -4.20 -7.09 3.92
N GLY A 221 -4.29 -6.21 2.91
CA GLY A 221 -3.84 -4.82 3.01
C GLY A 221 -2.32 -4.65 3.17
N ALA A 222 -1.55 -5.74 3.18
CA ALA A 222 -0.10 -5.71 3.27
C ALA A 222 0.47 -5.02 2.03
N SER A 223 1.49 -4.18 2.24
CA SER A 223 2.12 -3.43 1.16
C SER A 223 3.64 -3.62 1.17
N SER A 224 4.23 -3.51 -0.01
CA SER A 224 5.68 -3.50 -0.21
C SER A 224 6.04 -2.40 -1.19
N ILE A 225 7.07 -1.62 -0.86
CA ILE A 225 7.58 -0.53 -1.69
C ILE A 225 8.95 -0.93 -2.20
N ILE A 226 9.14 -0.81 -3.51
CA ILE A 226 10.34 -1.20 -4.22
C ILE A 226 10.96 0.04 -4.83
N GLU A 227 12.22 0.33 -4.48
CA GLU A 227 12.98 1.38 -5.16
C GLU A 227 13.45 0.87 -6.52
N VAL A 228 13.19 1.66 -7.56
CA VAL A 228 13.64 1.43 -8.92
C VAL A 228 14.56 2.57 -9.32
N GLN A 229 15.77 2.22 -9.75
CA GLN A 229 16.75 3.16 -10.28
C GLN A 229 16.88 2.94 -11.78
N ILE A 230 16.55 3.96 -12.55
CA ILE A 230 16.64 3.93 -14.00
C ILE A 230 17.89 4.70 -14.39
N SER A 231 18.85 4.05 -15.05
CA SER A 231 20.05 4.68 -15.59
C SER A 231 19.90 5.01 -17.09
N ASN A 232 20.56 6.07 -17.52
CA ASN A 232 20.65 6.40 -18.93
C ASN A 232 21.78 5.61 -19.61
N THR A 233 21.52 5.05 -20.79
CA THR A 233 22.47 4.26 -21.59
C THR A 233 23.34 5.08 -22.52
N THR A 234 23.10 6.40 -22.65
CA THR A 234 23.94 7.26 -23.50
C THR A 234 25.27 7.57 -22.81
N ALA A 235 26.25 6.71 -23.07
CA ALA A 235 27.59 7.16 -23.41
C ALA A 235 27.66 7.36 -24.94
#